data_AF-A0A7S3BEL1-F1
#
_entry.id   AF-A0A7S3BEL1-F1
#
_cell.length_a   1.000
_cell.length_b   1.000
_cell.length_c   1.000
_cell.angle_alpha   90.00
_cell.angle_beta   90.00
_cell.angle_gamma   90.00
#
_symmetry.space_group_name_H-M   'P 1'
#
loop_
_entity.id
_entity.type
_entity.pdbx_description
1 polymer ?
#
loop_
_entity_poly.entity_id
_entity_poly.type
_entity_poly.pdbx_seq_one_letter_code
_entity_poly.pdbx_strand_id
1 'polypeptide(L)'
;GTPSVLEVDAVYNFVLSSGHILEIDSWLCVTLGDGRDDLRDQLGPSRFSSPAAALQLVHASAAFEGGRITKAAFRRGNASLTASRQAGAIDAFLRLPAHERRLSLQLLCAFHRAAMEETDVSSEIRQEESVAIGTHTPPVGPEVERLTEAFCKSTDAAWHTWVTHDAAAFALWWINHVHPFLDGNGRTARCVAYLIVCAAGEATADPPQLQRFHQRFGEAPIRRKYVTGLSLADGRAAAADMAMPLPASTVAELALLLRELCSPEDMSACAAVGQAA
;
A
#
# COMPACT_ATOMS: atom_id res chain seq x y z
N GLY A 1 13.78 -34.09 -14.72
CA GLY A 1 12.48 -34.79 -14.82
C GLY A 1 11.48 -33.84 -15.42
N THR A 2 10.61 -34.31 -16.29
CA THR A 2 9.54 -33.50 -16.90
C THR A 2 8.64 -32.96 -15.79
N PRO A 3 8.37 -31.65 -15.71
CA PRO A 3 7.49 -31.09 -14.68
C PRO A 3 6.09 -31.66 -14.82
N SER A 4 5.51 -32.16 -13.73
CA SER A 4 4.10 -32.53 -13.67
C SER A 4 3.24 -31.28 -13.58
N VAL A 5 2.27 -31.14 -14.48
CA VAL A 5 1.24 -30.08 -14.42
C VAL A 5 0.15 -30.53 -13.45
N LEU A 6 -0.14 -29.69 -12.45
CA LEU A 6 -1.22 -29.88 -11.49
C LEU A 6 -2.26 -28.77 -11.71
N GLU A 7 -3.52 -29.14 -11.89
CA GLU A 7 -4.62 -28.18 -11.83
C GLU A 7 -4.89 -27.82 -10.37
N VAL A 8 -4.92 -26.53 -10.05
CA VAL A 8 -5.22 -26.01 -8.71
C VAL A 8 -6.14 -24.80 -8.81
N ASP A 9 -6.97 -24.62 -7.78
CA ASP A 9 -8.00 -23.57 -7.74
C ASP A 9 -7.41 -22.15 -7.62
N ALA A 10 -6.15 -22.00 -7.14
CA ALA A 10 -5.40 -20.74 -7.13
C ALA A 10 -3.91 -20.96 -6.82
N VAL A 11 -3.06 -20.00 -7.20
CA VAL A 11 -1.61 -20.00 -6.96
C VAL A 11 -1.20 -18.73 -6.22
N TYR A 12 -0.35 -18.88 -5.20
CA TYR A 12 0.31 -17.76 -4.52
C TYR A 12 1.75 -17.66 -4.95
N ASN A 13 2.15 -16.48 -5.41
CA ASN A 13 3.48 -16.21 -5.95
C ASN A 13 4.36 -15.53 -4.89
N PHE A 14 5.44 -16.21 -4.50
CA PHE A 14 6.58 -15.62 -3.77
C PHE A 14 7.81 -15.70 -4.67
N VAL A 15 8.73 -14.75 -4.59
CA VAL A 15 10.02 -14.86 -5.29
C VAL A 15 11.06 -15.25 -4.24
N LEU A 16 11.67 -16.43 -4.37
CA LEU A 16 12.76 -16.90 -3.51
C LEU A 16 14.01 -17.11 -4.37
N SER A 17 15.21 -17.07 -3.77
CA SER A 17 16.49 -17.25 -4.48
C SER A 17 16.64 -18.62 -5.16
N SER A 18 15.83 -19.60 -4.75
CA SER A 18 15.66 -20.89 -5.42
C SER A 18 14.17 -21.18 -5.52
N GLY A 19 13.73 -21.60 -6.71
CA GLY A 19 12.32 -21.90 -6.93
C GLY A 19 11.92 -23.17 -6.19
N HIS A 20 10.95 -23.05 -5.29
CA HIS A 20 10.35 -24.15 -4.54
C HIS A 20 8.86 -24.25 -4.85
N ILE A 21 8.37 -25.48 -4.91
CA ILE A 21 6.95 -25.78 -4.89
C ILE A 21 6.61 -26.16 -3.45
N LEU A 22 5.73 -25.39 -2.82
CA LEU A 22 5.23 -25.60 -1.47
C LEU A 22 3.77 -26.05 -1.58
N GLU A 23 3.35 -27.01 -0.77
CA GLU A 23 1.94 -27.35 -0.64
C GLU A 23 1.44 -26.82 0.72
N ILE A 24 0.46 -25.91 0.68
CA ILE A 24 -0.16 -25.29 1.85
C ILE A 24 -1.64 -25.66 1.81
N ASP A 25 -2.10 -26.55 2.69
CA ASP A 25 -3.50 -27.01 2.78
C ASP A 25 -4.12 -27.40 1.42
N SER A 26 -3.41 -28.24 0.64
CA SER A 26 -3.79 -28.68 -0.72
C SER A 26 -3.68 -27.63 -1.81
N TRP A 27 -3.15 -26.44 -1.51
CA TRP A 27 -2.83 -25.41 -2.50
C TRP A 27 -1.36 -25.46 -2.87
N LEU A 28 -1.09 -25.51 -4.17
CA LEU A 28 0.28 -25.44 -4.70
C LEU A 28 0.75 -23.98 -4.71
N CYS A 29 1.65 -23.64 -3.81
CA CYS A 29 2.33 -22.36 -3.74
C CYS A 29 3.66 -22.47 -4.50
N VAL A 30 3.78 -21.75 -5.60
CA VAL A 30 5.01 -21.74 -6.38
C VAL A 30 5.82 -20.53 -5.96
N THR A 31 7.00 -20.77 -5.43
CA THR A 31 7.99 -19.72 -5.28
C THR A 31 8.80 -19.68 -6.58
N LEU A 32 8.71 -18.58 -7.32
CA LEU A 32 9.48 -18.42 -8.54
C LEU A 32 10.93 -18.15 -8.14
N GLY A 33 11.81 -19.07 -8.54
CA GLY A 33 13.25 -18.84 -8.55
C GLY A 33 13.60 -17.82 -9.63
N ASP A 34 14.73 -17.16 -9.46
CA ASP A 34 15.30 -16.30 -10.50
C ASP A 34 15.42 -17.09 -11.83
N GLY A 35 14.83 -16.59 -12.93
CA GLY A 35 14.87 -17.23 -14.26
C GLY A 35 13.63 -17.98 -14.77
N ARG A 36 12.43 -17.79 -14.17
CA ARG A 36 11.14 -18.34 -14.68
C ARG A 36 10.12 -17.25 -15.00
N ASP A 37 10.52 -16.34 -15.89
CA ASP A 37 9.69 -15.22 -16.36
C ASP A 37 8.42 -15.68 -17.10
N ASP A 38 8.48 -16.86 -17.73
CA ASP A 38 7.40 -17.50 -18.47
C ASP A 38 6.14 -17.79 -17.64
N LEU A 39 6.31 -18.07 -16.34
CA LEU A 39 5.22 -18.34 -15.40
C LEU A 39 4.70 -17.07 -14.72
N ARG A 40 5.50 -16.00 -14.69
CA ARG A 40 5.13 -14.73 -14.05
C ARG A 40 3.98 -14.04 -14.78
N ASP A 41 3.96 -14.13 -16.10
CA ASP A 41 2.90 -13.58 -16.95
C ASP A 41 1.59 -14.37 -16.87
N GLN A 42 1.65 -15.66 -16.52
CA GLN A 42 0.48 -16.54 -16.38
C GLN A 42 -0.20 -16.42 -15.01
N LEU A 43 0.57 -16.14 -13.96
CA LEU A 43 0.08 -16.17 -12.56
C LEU A 43 -0.41 -14.81 -12.04
N GLY A 44 -0.22 -13.73 -12.81
CA GLY A 44 -0.64 -12.38 -12.43
C GLY A 44 0.23 -11.72 -11.34
N PRO A 45 -0.01 -10.43 -11.03
CA PRO A 45 0.89 -9.65 -10.16
C PRO A 45 0.81 -10.10 -8.69
N SER A 46 1.97 -10.41 -8.09
CA SER A 46 2.12 -10.78 -6.69
C SER A 46 1.58 -9.71 -5.74
N ARG A 47 1.02 -10.13 -4.59
CA ARG A 47 0.39 -9.25 -3.60
C ARG A 47 1.29 -8.87 -2.41
N PHE A 48 2.58 -9.22 -2.43
CA PHE A 48 3.53 -8.87 -1.36
C PHE A 48 4.71 -8.04 -1.89
N SER A 49 5.23 -7.18 -1.01
CA SER A 49 6.10 -6.04 -1.29
C SER A 49 7.60 -6.36 -1.27
N SER A 50 8.06 -7.47 -0.68
CA SER A 50 9.42 -7.98 -0.91
C SER A 50 9.59 -9.47 -0.56
N PRO A 51 10.49 -10.20 -1.24
CA PRO A 51 10.96 -11.55 -0.85
C PRO A 51 11.40 -11.68 0.61
N ALA A 52 12.08 -10.66 1.13
CA ALA A 52 12.61 -10.64 2.49
C ALA A 52 11.49 -10.57 3.55
N ALA A 53 10.46 -9.76 3.31
CA ALA A 53 9.28 -9.68 4.18
C ALA A 53 8.48 -10.99 4.16
N ALA A 54 8.37 -11.64 3.01
CA ALA A 54 7.76 -12.97 2.90
C ALA A 54 8.56 -14.03 3.67
N LEU A 55 9.90 -14.03 3.56
CA LEU A 55 10.79 -14.91 4.33
C LEU A 55 10.67 -14.67 5.84
N GLN A 56 10.69 -13.41 6.28
CA GLN A 56 10.55 -13.06 7.69
C GLN A 56 9.18 -13.48 8.25
N LEU A 57 8.08 -13.31 7.50
CA LEU A 57 6.77 -13.82 7.89
C LEU A 57 6.77 -15.36 8.00
N VAL A 58 7.36 -16.06 7.04
CA VAL A 58 7.46 -17.52 7.07
C VAL A 58 8.27 -18.01 8.27
N HIS A 59 9.36 -17.31 8.62
CA HIS A 59 10.22 -17.67 9.75
C HIS A 59 9.65 -17.23 11.11
N ALA A 60 8.93 -16.12 11.19
CA ALA A 60 8.37 -15.59 12.43
C ALA A 60 7.06 -16.29 12.84
N SER A 61 6.31 -16.86 11.89
CA SER A 61 4.91 -17.26 12.13
C SER A 61 4.68 -18.76 12.31
N ALA A 62 5.69 -19.64 12.17
CA ALA A 62 5.42 -21.08 12.07
C ALA A 62 6.14 -21.90 13.14
N ALA A 63 5.33 -22.56 13.99
CA ALA A 63 5.66 -23.90 14.45
C ALA A 63 5.84 -24.78 13.21
N PHE A 64 7.10 -25.11 12.90
CA PHE A 64 7.50 -25.85 11.71
C PHE A 64 7.39 -27.35 12.00
N GLU A 65 6.26 -27.97 11.68
CA GLU A 65 6.12 -29.43 11.74
C GLU A 65 6.29 -30.04 10.33
N GLY A 66 7.41 -30.73 10.12
CA GLY A 66 7.62 -31.56 8.94
C GLY A 66 7.68 -30.82 7.60
N GLY A 67 8.08 -29.53 7.57
CA GLY A 67 8.21 -28.77 6.32
C GLY A 67 6.92 -28.14 5.80
N ARG A 68 5.84 -28.11 6.60
CA ARG A 68 4.53 -27.56 6.23
C ARG A 68 4.24 -26.27 6.99
N ILE A 69 3.78 -25.24 6.29
CA ILE A 69 3.23 -24.02 6.90
C ILE A 69 1.71 -24.21 6.93
N THR A 70 1.10 -24.15 8.11
CA THR A 70 -0.36 -24.32 8.25
C THR A 70 -1.07 -22.96 8.11
N LYS A 71 -2.34 -22.96 7.67
CA LYS A 71 -3.18 -21.75 7.57
C LYS A 71 -3.29 -20.93 8.85
N ALA A 72 -3.06 -21.54 10.02
CA ALA A 72 -3.02 -20.83 11.30
C ALA A 72 -1.85 -19.83 11.40
N ALA A 73 -0.78 -20.03 10.65
CA ALA A 73 0.40 -19.15 10.61
C ALA A 73 0.22 -17.91 9.73
N PHE A 74 -0.73 -17.92 8.77
CA PHE A 74 -1.01 -16.78 7.91
C PHE A 74 -2.27 -16.04 8.38
N ARG A 75 -2.10 -15.09 9.31
CA ARG A 75 -3.18 -14.11 9.55
C ARG A 75 -3.25 -13.15 8.36
N ARG A 76 -4.23 -13.37 7.49
CA ARG A 76 -4.55 -12.41 6.43
C ARG A 76 -5.33 -11.25 7.03
N GLY A 77 -4.86 -10.04 6.79
CA GLY A 77 -5.67 -8.85 7.05
C GLY A 77 -6.99 -8.91 6.27
N ASN A 78 -8.10 -8.80 6.98
CA ASN A 78 -9.42 -8.69 6.36
C ASN A 78 -9.57 -7.27 5.78
N ALA A 79 -9.63 -7.16 4.46
CA ALA A 79 -9.68 -5.87 3.77
C ALA A 79 -10.87 -4.99 4.19
N SER A 80 -12.02 -5.59 4.55
CA SER A 80 -13.18 -4.85 5.05
C SER A 80 -12.93 -4.31 6.46
N LEU A 81 -12.30 -5.10 7.34
CA LEU A 81 -11.91 -4.63 8.68
C LEU A 81 -10.82 -3.55 8.61
N THR A 82 -9.84 -3.70 7.71
CA THR A 82 -8.82 -2.66 7.44
C THR A 82 -9.49 -1.35 7.04
N ALA A 83 -10.38 -1.37 6.04
CA ALA A 83 -11.09 -0.16 5.60
C ALA A 83 -11.96 0.43 6.71
N SER A 84 -12.65 -0.40 7.51
CA SER A 84 -13.45 0.05 8.64
C SER A 84 -12.63 0.78 9.71
N ARG A 85 -11.49 0.21 10.10
CA ARG A 85 -10.59 0.84 11.09
C ARG A 85 -9.98 2.14 10.58
N GLN A 86 -9.54 2.14 9.33
CA GLN A 86 -8.98 3.33 8.70
C GLN A 86 -10.04 4.43 8.54
N ALA A 87 -11.26 4.09 8.13
CA ALA A 87 -12.38 5.03 8.06
C ALA A 87 -12.71 5.61 9.44
N GLY A 88 -12.73 4.78 10.49
CA GLY A 88 -12.89 5.26 11.87
C GLY A 88 -11.78 6.21 12.33
N ALA A 89 -10.52 5.93 11.96
CA ALA A 89 -9.39 6.82 12.25
C ALA A 89 -9.49 8.15 11.47
N ILE A 90 -9.96 8.11 10.22
CA ILE A 90 -10.22 9.31 9.41
C ILE A 90 -11.34 10.14 10.05
N ASP A 91 -12.47 9.53 10.40
CA ASP A 91 -13.60 10.22 11.04
C ASP A 91 -13.17 10.88 12.36
N ALA A 92 -12.41 10.16 13.20
CA ALA A 92 -11.85 10.71 14.44
C ALA A 92 -10.94 11.93 14.18
N PHE A 93 -10.07 11.85 13.17
CA PHE A 93 -9.22 12.97 12.78
C PHE A 93 -10.02 14.17 12.25
N LEU A 94 -11.05 13.92 11.42
CA LEU A 94 -11.89 14.97 10.85
C LEU A 94 -12.78 15.66 11.89
N ARG A 95 -12.98 15.06 13.08
CA ARG A 95 -13.66 15.69 14.22
C ARG A 95 -12.75 16.60 15.05
N LEU A 96 -11.43 16.53 14.88
CA LEU A 96 -10.50 17.43 15.56
C LEU A 96 -10.72 18.89 15.11
N PRO A 97 -10.39 19.88 15.94
CA PRO A 97 -10.31 21.27 15.52
C PRO A 97 -9.37 21.45 14.31
N ALA A 98 -9.70 22.35 13.38
CA ALA A 98 -8.93 22.50 12.14
C ALA A 98 -7.44 22.78 12.35
N HIS A 99 -7.06 23.48 13.43
CA HIS A 99 -5.66 23.80 13.76
C HIS A 99 -4.85 22.61 14.34
N GLU A 100 -5.54 21.53 14.71
CA GLU A 100 -4.95 20.28 15.18
C GLU A 100 -4.84 19.23 14.07
N ARG A 101 -5.55 19.44 12.95
CA ARG A 101 -5.55 18.54 11.79
C ARG A 101 -4.26 18.69 10.99
N ARG A 102 -3.22 18.00 11.44
CA ARG A 102 -1.92 17.96 10.77
C ARG A 102 -1.45 16.55 10.50
N LEU A 103 -0.86 16.35 9.32
CA LEU A 103 -0.18 15.10 9.04
C LEU A 103 1.13 15.05 9.83
N SER A 104 1.30 13.99 10.63
CA SER A 104 2.47 13.77 11.47
C SER A 104 2.90 12.31 11.40
N LEU A 105 4.14 12.04 11.85
CA LEU A 105 4.66 10.68 11.99
C LEU A 105 3.73 9.83 12.87
N GLN A 106 3.27 10.37 14.00
CA GLN A 106 2.37 9.69 14.93
C GLN A 106 1.04 9.31 14.26
N LEU A 107 0.45 10.23 13.48
CA LEU A 107 -0.78 9.97 12.74
C LEU A 107 -0.56 8.91 11.64
N LEU A 108 0.58 8.96 10.95
CA LEU A 108 0.95 7.97 9.95
C LEU A 108 1.05 6.56 10.56
N CYS A 109 1.74 6.42 11.69
CA CYS A 109 1.83 5.16 12.42
C CYS A 109 0.46 4.68 12.92
N ALA A 110 -0.45 5.59 13.30
CA ALA A 110 -1.82 5.25 13.68
C ALA A 110 -2.62 4.69 12.49
N PHE A 111 -2.53 5.31 11.30
CA PHE A 111 -3.16 4.79 10.09
C PHE A 111 -2.57 3.46 9.64
N HIS A 112 -1.26 3.28 9.80
CA HIS A 112 -0.60 2.02 9.53
C HIS A 112 -1.07 0.92 10.49
N ARG A 113 -1.14 1.20 11.79
CA ARG A 113 -1.68 0.27 12.80
C ARG A 113 -3.09 -0.17 12.45
N ALA A 114 -3.97 0.79 12.11
CA ALA A 114 -5.32 0.48 11.64
C ALA A 114 -5.33 -0.44 10.40
N ALA A 115 -4.32 -0.33 9.52
CA ALA A 115 -4.17 -1.16 8.32
C ALA A 115 -3.65 -2.58 8.60
N MET A 116 -2.82 -2.72 9.64
CA MET A 116 -2.02 -3.92 9.92
C MET A 116 -2.45 -4.67 11.18
N GLU A 117 -3.46 -4.20 11.91
CA GLU A 117 -3.95 -4.75 13.18
C GLU A 117 -4.20 -6.28 13.16
N GLU A 118 -4.61 -6.85 12.03
CA GLU A 118 -4.82 -8.30 11.89
C GLU A 118 -3.56 -9.08 11.47
N THR A 119 -2.39 -8.46 11.54
CA THR A 119 -1.12 -9.03 11.09
C THR A 119 -0.05 -8.81 12.13
N ASP A 120 1.04 -9.57 12.05
CA ASP A 120 2.19 -9.43 12.95
C ASP A 120 3.18 -8.33 12.49
N VAL A 121 2.76 -7.46 11.55
CA VAL A 121 3.63 -6.40 11.02
C VAL A 121 3.68 -5.22 11.99
N SER A 122 4.90 -4.90 12.44
CA SER A 122 5.15 -3.73 13.28
C SER A 122 4.72 -2.42 12.58
N SER A 123 4.15 -1.51 13.36
CA SER A 123 3.80 -0.15 12.92
C SER A 123 4.84 0.89 13.32
N GLU A 124 6.04 0.44 13.67
CA GLU A 124 7.20 1.29 13.90
C GLU A 124 7.90 1.60 12.58
N ILE A 125 8.61 2.74 12.56
CA ILE A 125 9.42 3.11 11.40
C ILE A 125 10.58 2.13 11.27
N ARG A 126 10.72 1.57 10.07
CA ARG A 126 11.71 0.55 9.75
C ARG A 126 13.13 1.10 9.96
N GLN A 127 14.02 0.25 10.45
CA GLN A 127 15.44 0.57 10.68
C GLN A 127 16.36 -0.21 9.72
N GLU A 128 15.78 -1.06 8.89
CA GLU A 128 16.45 -1.95 7.96
C GLU A 128 17.20 -1.15 6.89
N GLU A 129 18.46 -1.54 6.67
CA GLU A 129 19.35 -0.86 5.74
C GLU A 129 18.91 -1.00 4.28
N SER A 130 18.24 -2.11 3.90
CA SER A 130 17.78 -2.31 2.53
C SER A 130 16.46 -3.07 2.48
N VAL A 131 15.51 -2.49 1.76
CA VAL A 131 14.27 -3.13 1.32
C VAL A 131 14.14 -2.88 -0.19
N ALA A 132 13.71 -3.87 -0.96
CA ALA A 132 13.52 -3.72 -2.40
C ALA A 132 12.03 -3.79 -2.75
N ILE A 133 11.54 -2.85 -3.57
CA ILE A 133 10.14 -2.78 -3.98
C ILE A 133 10.06 -2.68 -5.50
N GLY A 134 9.91 -3.83 -6.17
CA GLY A 134 10.01 -3.87 -7.62
C GLY A 134 11.36 -3.35 -8.08
N THR A 135 11.38 -2.28 -8.87
CA THR A 135 12.62 -1.62 -9.35
C THR A 135 13.02 -0.41 -8.50
N HIS A 136 12.20 -0.01 -7.54
CA HIS A 136 12.48 1.13 -6.66
C HIS A 136 13.34 0.70 -5.46
N THR A 137 14.33 1.53 -5.13
CA THR A 137 15.18 1.37 -3.95
C THR A 137 14.86 2.52 -2.98
N PRO A 138 14.12 2.26 -1.89
CA PRO A 138 13.85 3.25 -0.86
C PRO A 138 15.10 3.73 -0.13
N PRO A 139 14.99 4.84 0.62
CA PRO A 139 16.04 5.31 1.52
C PRO A 139 16.46 4.23 2.53
N VAL A 140 17.72 4.27 2.97
CA VAL A 140 18.23 3.38 4.02
C VAL A 140 17.56 3.70 5.37
N GLY A 141 17.40 2.69 6.24
CA GLY A 141 16.72 2.80 7.54
C GLY A 141 16.99 4.10 8.33
N PRO A 142 18.25 4.50 8.55
CA PRO A 142 18.58 5.72 9.30
C PRO A 142 18.02 7.03 8.72
N GLU A 143 17.66 7.07 7.43
CA GLU A 143 17.10 8.26 6.77
C GLU A 143 15.57 8.28 6.79
N VAL A 144 14.93 7.12 6.99
CA VAL A 144 13.48 6.93 6.79
C VAL A 144 12.66 7.84 7.69
N GLU A 145 12.98 7.89 8.97
CA GLU A 145 12.24 8.71 9.95
C GLU A 145 12.33 10.19 9.61
N ARG A 146 13.57 10.69 9.41
CA ARG A 146 13.83 12.09 9.04
C ARG A 146 13.12 12.49 7.75
N LEU A 147 13.15 11.63 6.73
CA LEU A 147 12.45 11.88 5.47
C LEU A 147 10.94 11.86 5.65
N THR A 148 10.41 10.90 6.42
CA THR A 148 8.97 10.82 6.72
C THR A 148 8.48 12.08 7.40
N GLU A 149 9.18 12.59 8.40
CA GLU A 149 8.83 13.84 9.08
C GLU A 149 8.87 15.05 8.12
N ALA A 150 9.91 15.14 7.29
CA ALA A 150 10.03 16.21 6.30
C ALA A 150 8.87 16.18 5.30
N PHE A 151 8.51 15.00 4.80
CA PHE A 151 7.39 14.83 3.88
C PHE A 151 6.03 15.05 4.55
N CYS A 152 5.83 14.66 5.81
CA CYS A 152 4.64 15.00 6.57
C CYS A 152 4.46 16.53 6.63
N LYS A 153 5.52 17.27 6.98
CA LYS A 153 5.50 18.75 7.02
C LYS A 153 5.19 19.37 5.66
N SER A 154 5.79 18.85 4.59
CA SER A 154 5.53 19.37 3.24
C SER A 154 4.15 19.01 2.71
N THR A 155 3.61 17.85 3.10
CA THR A 155 2.23 17.47 2.78
C THR A 155 1.24 18.36 3.51
N ASP A 156 1.50 18.71 4.78
CA ASP A 156 0.71 19.66 5.56
C ASP A 156 0.63 21.02 4.85
N ALA A 157 1.77 21.52 4.35
CA ALA A 157 1.81 22.74 3.55
C ALA A 157 1.07 22.61 2.20
N ALA A 158 1.24 21.49 1.49
CA ALA A 158 0.59 21.22 0.22
C ALA A 158 -0.94 21.10 0.37
N TRP A 159 -1.42 20.43 1.43
CA TRP A 159 -2.84 20.30 1.76
C TRP A 159 -3.55 21.65 1.77
N HIS A 160 -2.92 22.68 2.34
CA HIS A 160 -3.51 24.01 2.45
C HIS A 160 -3.37 24.89 1.20
N THR A 161 -2.50 24.54 0.25
CA THR A 161 -2.11 25.45 -0.84
C THR A 161 -2.31 24.87 -2.24
N TRP A 162 -2.37 23.55 -2.38
CA TRP A 162 -2.51 22.87 -3.66
C TRP A 162 -3.96 22.46 -3.91
N VAL A 163 -4.26 22.07 -5.14
CA VAL A 163 -5.51 21.37 -5.44
C VAL A 163 -5.55 20.06 -4.65
N THR A 164 -6.71 19.71 -4.08
CA THR A 164 -6.93 18.53 -3.21
C THR A 164 -6.22 17.27 -3.73
N HIS A 165 -6.45 16.95 -5.00
CA HIS A 165 -5.92 15.75 -5.64
C HIS A 165 -4.40 15.77 -5.83
N ASP A 166 -3.79 16.96 -5.95
CA ASP A 166 -2.35 17.09 -6.08
C ASP A 166 -1.69 16.85 -4.71
N ALA A 167 -2.27 17.39 -3.62
CA ALA A 167 -1.81 17.11 -2.26
C ALA A 167 -2.01 15.64 -1.85
N ALA A 168 -3.17 15.06 -2.21
CA ALA A 168 -3.45 13.64 -1.99
C ALA A 168 -2.49 12.73 -2.78
N ALA A 169 -2.18 13.10 -4.03
CA ALA A 169 -1.21 12.38 -4.86
C ALA A 169 0.21 12.49 -4.32
N PHE A 170 0.56 13.64 -3.73
CA PHE A 170 1.83 13.86 -3.07
C PHE A 170 2.01 12.89 -1.91
N ALA A 171 1.01 12.81 -1.01
CA ALA A 171 0.98 11.84 0.08
C ALA A 171 1.04 10.39 -0.39
N LEU A 172 0.24 10.06 -1.42
CA LEU A 172 0.23 8.74 -2.02
C LEU A 172 1.62 8.35 -2.52
N TRP A 173 2.32 9.24 -3.23
CA TRP A 173 3.64 8.96 -3.78
C TRP A 173 4.69 8.81 -2.68
N TRP A 174 4.91 9.83 -1.85
CA TRP A 174 6.08 9.84 -0.97
C TRP A 174 6.05 8.71 0.05
N ILE A 175 4.86 8.28 0.52
CA ILE A 175 4.75 7.13 1.45
C ILE A 175 5.22 5.84 0.77
N ASN A 176 4.92 5.66 -0.53
CA ASN A 176 5.44 4.51 -1.28
C ASN A 176 6.93 4.65 -1.59
N HIS A 177 7.41 5.87 -1.85
CA HIS A 177 8.81 6.17 -2.15
C HIS A 177 9.73 5.97 -0.94
N VAL A 178 9.41 6.60 0.20
CA VAL A 178 10.16 6.49 1.46
C VAL A 178 10.02 5.08 2.05
N HIS A 179 8.83 4.50 1.89
CA HIS A 179 8.47 3.18 2.38
C HIS A 179 8.74 3.01 3.89
N PRO A 180 8.07 3.79 4.76
CA PRO A 180 8.43 3.88 6.17
C PRO A 180 8.27 2.61 6.99
N PHE A 181 7.46 1.66 6.54
CA PHE A 181 7.15 0.41 7.26
C PHE A 181 7.67 -0.83 6.51
N LEU A 182 7.74 -1.98 7.19
CA LEU A 182 8.16 -3.24 6.57
C LEU A 182 7.14 -3.79 5.55
N ASP A 183 5.86 -3.56 5.78
CA ASP A 183 4.78 -3.83 4.84
C ASP A 183 3.65 -2.80 5.07
N GLY A 184 2.54 -2.85 4.33
CA GLY A 184 1.39 -1.99 4.60
C GLY A 184 1.51 -0.55 4.08
N ASN A 185 2.66 -0.16 3.51
CA ASN A 185 2.91 1.17 2.95
C ASN A 185 1.85 1.58 1.92
N GLY A 186 1.52 0.71 0.96
CA GLY A 186 0.50 1.03 -0.06
C GLY A 186 -0.90 1.23 0.52
N ARG A 187 -1.27 0.49 1.59
CA ARG A 187 -2.57 0.66 2.29
C ARG A 187 -2.60 1.98 3.04
N THR A 188 -1.51 2.29 3.74
CA THR A 188 -1.34 3.55 4.49
C THR A 188 -1.34 4.75 3.55
N ALA A 189 -0.60 4.68 2.43
CA ALA A 189 -0.53 5.73 1.43
C ALA A 189 -1.90 6.07 0.83
N ARG A 190 -2.68 5.04 0.48
CA ARG A 190 -4.06 5.23 0.00
C ARG A 190 -4.97 5.81 1.08
N CYS A 191 -4.84 5.38 2.33
CA CYS A 191 -5.62 5.92 3.44
C CYS A 191 -5.33 7.41 3.67
N VAL A 192 -4.06 7.82 3.65
CA VAL A 192 -3.67 9.23 3.80
C VAL A 192 -4.13 10.07 2.60
N ALA A 193 -4.00 9.56 1.38
CA ALA A 193 -4.54 10.23 0.19
C ALA A 193 -6.06 10.43 0.31
N TYR A 194 -6.78 9.39 0.72
CA TYR A 194 -8.23 9.43 0.91
C TYR A 194 -8.66 10.38 2.04
N LEU A 195 -7.89 10.46 3.13
CA LEU A 195 -8.10 11.44 4.20
C LEU A 195 -8.10 12.87 3.66
N ILE A 196 -7.13 13.21 2.80
CA ILE A 196 -7.02 14.56 2.22
C ILE A 196 -8.25 14.87 1.37
N VAL A 197 -8.73 13.90 0.58
CA VAL A 197 -9.96 14.03 -0.21
C VAL A 197 -11.21 14.19 0.68
N CYS A 198 -11.30 13.43 1.78
CA CYS A 198 -12.40 13.57 2.75
C CYS A 198 -12.40 14.95 3.42
N ALA A 199 -11.22 15.46 3.77
CA ALA A 199 -11.09 16.76 4.42
C ALA A 199 -11.50 17.93 3.52
N ALA A 200 -11.40 17.76 2.20
CA ALA A 200 -11.92 18.70 1.21
C ALA A 200 -13.43 18.57 0.97
N GLY A 201 -14.09 17.57 1.56
CA GLY A 201 -15.51 17.28 1.35
C GLY A 201 -15.82 16.60 0.01
N GLU A 202 -14.80 16.10 -0.68
CA GLU A 202 -14.93 15.39 -1.97
C GLU A 202 -15.15 13.86 -1.77
N ALA A 203 -15.00 13.39 -0.53
CA ALA A 203 -15.24 12.01 -0.09
C ALA A 203 -15.82 12.00 1.33
N THR A 204 -16.34 10.85 1.76
CA THR A 204 -16.77 10.63 3.14
C THR A 204 -15.89 9.56 3.82
N ALA A 205 -15.76 9.66 5.14
CA ALA A 205 -15.12 8.65 5.98
C ALA A 205 -15.99 7.39 6.17
N ASP A 206 -16.65 6.95 5.09
CA ASP A 206 -17.53 5.78 5.05
C ASP A 206 -16.73 4.51 4.76
N PRO A 207 -16.83 3.44 5.58
CA PRO A 207 -16.07 2.21 5.37
C PRO A 207 -16.26 1.55 3.99
N PRO A 208 -17.50 1.37 3.47
CA PRO A 208 -17.70 0.91 2.09
C PRO A 208 -17.01 1.77 1.03
N GLN A 209 -17.08 3.10 1.13
CA GLN A 209 -16.43 4.01 0.18
C GLN A 209 -14.90 3.87 0.22
N LEU A 210 -14.29 3.84 1.41
CA LEU A 210 -12.84 3.62 1.55
C LEU A 210 -12.42 2.22 1.08
N GLN A 211 -13.23 1.19 1.36
CA GLN A 211 -12.96 -0.17 0.89
C GLN A 211 -12.94 -0.23 -0.64
N ARG A 212 -13.93 0.35 -1.31
CA ARG A 212 -13.96 0.44 -2.77
C ARG A 212 -12.75 1.21 -3.28
N PHE A 213 -12.45 2.37 -2.71
CA PHE A 213 -11.28 3.16 -3.08
C PHE A 213 -10.00 2.31 -3.03
N HIS A 214 -9.78 1.51 -1.98
CA HIS A 214 -8.64 0.60 -1.92
C HIS A 214 -8.66 -0.50 -2.98
N GLN A 215 -9.82 -1.12 -3.23
CA GLN A 215 -9.96 -2.24 -4.17
C GLN A 215 -9.64 -1.82 -5.60
N ARG A 216 -10.02 -0.61 -6.01
CA ARG A 216 -9.80 -0.11 -7.36
C ARG A 216 -8.33 -0.08 -7.77
N PHE A 217 -7.40 0.14 -6.84
CA PHE A 217 -5.97 0.06 -7.13
C PHE A 217 -5.48 -1.35 -7.54
N GLY A 218 -6.30 -2.39 -7.30
CA GLY A 218 -6.05 -3.75 -7.77
C GLY A 218 -6.59 -4.03 -9.18
N GLU A 219 -7.45 -3.17 -9.73
CA GLU A 219 -7.98 -3.33 -11.09
C GLU A 219 -6.88 -3.10 -12.11
N ALA A 220 -6.71 -4.01 -13.08
CA ALA A 220 -5.60 -3.98 -14.03
C ALA A 220 -5.33 -2.62 -14.70
N PRO A 221 -6.33 -1.88 -15.26
CA PRO A 221 -6.07 -0.57 -15.87
C PRO A 221 -5.63 0.49 -14.85
N ILE A 222 -6.24 0.49 -13.65
CA ILE A 222 -5.91 1.42 -12.57
C ILE A 222 -4.52 1.12 -12.01
N ARG A 223 -4.22 -0.16 -11.77
CA ARG A 223 -2.91 -0.60 -11.26
C ARG A 223 -1.77 -0.18 -12.17
N ARG A 224 -1.95 -0.27 -13.50
CA ARG A 224 -0.96 0.23 -14.48
C ARG A 224 -0.76 1.73 -14.34
N LYS A 225 -1.83 2.54 -14.40
CA LYS A 225 -1.76 3.99 -14.20
C LYS A 225 -1.06 4.36 -12.89
N TYR A 226 -1.39 3.65 -11.81
CA TYR A 226 -0.80 3.86 -10.48
C TYR A 226 0.70 3.59 -10.45
N VAL A 227 1.15 2.43 -10.95
CA VAL A 227 2.59 2.09 -10.97
C VAL A 227 3.37 3.04 -11.88
N THR A 228 2.82 3.36 -13.05
CA THR A 228 3.43 4.34 -13.97
C THR A 228 3.53 5.72 -13.31
N GLY A 229 2.47 6.18 -12.62
CA GLY A 229 2.47 7.45 -11.92
C GLY A 229 3.52 7.52 -10.79
N LEU A 230 3.69 6.44 -10.02
CA LEU A 230 4.76 6.36 -9.01
C LEU A 230 6.15 6.49 -9.66
N SER A 231 6.40 5.73 -10.73
CA SER A 231 7.69 5.75 -11.45
C SER A 231 8.01 7.12 -12.06
N LEU A 232 7.01 7.81 -12.62
CA LEU A 232 7.18 9.17 -13.14
C LEU A 232 7.45 10.19 -12.03
N ALA A 233 6.78 10.05 -10.88
CA ALA A 233 7.03 10.91 -9.73
C ALA A 233 8.43 10.69 -9.14
N ASP A 234 8.91 9.45 -9.06
CA ASP A 234 10.29 9.13 -8.67
C ASP A 234 11.29 9.81 -9.61
N GLY A 235 11.10 9.69 -10.93
CA GLY A 235 11.98 10.32 -11.92
C GLY A 235 12.01 11.85 -11.81
N ARG A 236 10.88 12.49 -11.55
CA ARG A 236 10.80 13.97 -11.40
C ARG A 236 11.40 14.44 -10.09
N ALA A 237 11.18 13.72 -9.00
CA ALA A 237 11.74 14.07 -7.71
C ALA A 237 13.26 13.87 -7.71
N ALA A 238 13.76 12.82 -8.36
CA ALA A 238 15.19 12.61 -8.59
C ALA A 238 15.80 13.72 -9.46
N ALA A 239 15.11 14.18 -10.52
CA ALA A 239 15.57 15.31 -11.34
C ALA A 239 15.62 16.65 -10.58
N ALA A 240 14.93 16.74 -9.44
CA ALA A 240 14.96 17.88 -8.53
C ALA A 240 15.88 17.62 -7.31
N ASP A 241 16.74 16.59 -7.36
CA ASP A 241 17.62 16.16 -6.26
C ASP A 241 16.90 15.94 -4.92
N MET A 242 15.61 15.56 -4.97
CA MET A 242 14.73 15.43 -3.80
C MET A 242 14.69 16.72 -2.94
N ALA A 243 15.00 17.88 -3.52
CA ALA A 243 15.04 19.15 -2.83
C ALA A 243 13.61 19.63 -2.51
N MET A 244 13.32 19.74 -1.22
CA MET A 244 12.00 20.18 -0.74
C MET A 244 11.93 21.72 -0.67
N PRO A 245 10.80 22.34 -1.06
CA PRO A 245 9.56 21.71 -1.48
C PRO A 245 9.58 21.27 -2.94
N LEU A 246 9.11 20.05 -3.20
CA LEU A 246 8.84 19.57 -4.56
C LEU A 246 7.58 20.24 -5.13
N PRO A 247 7.53 20.54 -6.44
CA PRO A 247 6.34 21.15 -7.06
C PRO A 247 5.21 20.14 -7.24
N ALA A 248 3.96 20.62 -7.33
CA ALA A 248 2.78 19.78 -7.59
C ALA A 248 2.88 18.97 -8.90
N SER A 249 3.60 19.49 -9.90
CA SER A 249 3.87 18.80 -11.16
C SER A 249 4.66 17.48 -10.97
N THR A 250 5.35 17.28 -9.85
CA THR A 250 6.01 16.01 -9.52
C THR A 250 5.02 14.85 -9.57
N VAL A 251 3.78 15.05 -9.12
CA VAL A 251 2.78 13.98 -8.94
C VAL A 251 1.58 14.07 -9.90
N ALA A 252 1.74 14.76 -11.03
CA ALA A 252 0.64 15.07 -11.96
C ALA A 252 -0.19 13.85 -12.41
N GLU A 253 0.44 12.73 -12.77
CA GLU A 253 -0.26 11.52 -13.24
C GLU A 253 -1.01 10.82 -12.12
N LEU A 254 -0.46 10.84 -10.90
CA LEU A 254 -1.14 10.32 -9.72
C LEU A 254 -2.33 11.20 -9.35
N ALA A 255 -2.22 12.52 -9.52
CA ALA A 255 -3.32 13.44 -9.29
C ALA A 255 -4.46 13.24 -10.29
N LEU A 256 -4.14 13.03 -11.58
CA LEU A 256 -5.13 12.67 -12.59
C LEU A 256 -5.83 11.34 -12.26
N LEU A 257 -5.06 10.33 -11.82
CA LEU A 257 -5.63 9.07 -11.38
C LEU A 257 -6.56 9.26 -10.17
N LEU A 258 -6.18 10.05 -9.17
CA LEU A 258 -7.02 10.28 -8.01
C LEU A 258 -8.32 11.01 -8.36
N ARG A 259 -8.30 11.94 -9.33
CA ARG A 259 -9.51 12.60 -9.86
C ARG A 259 -10.47 11.61 -10.52
N GLU A 260 -9.94 10.67 -11.30
CA GLU A 260 -10.72 9.55 -11.85
C GLU A 260 -11.29 8.70 -10.71
N LEU A 261 -10.48 8.39 -9.70
CA LEU A 261 -10.88 7.50 -8.61
C LEU A 261 -11.93 8.09 -7.65
N CYS A 262 -11.93 9.41 -7.50
CA CYS A 262 -12.81 10.16 -6.59
C CYS A 262 -13.94 10.89 -7.34
N SER A 263 -14.21 10.52 -8.59
CA SER A 263 -15.31 11.13 -9.37
C SER A 263 -16.67 10.93 -8.66
N PRO A 264 -17.62 11.88 -8.76
CA PRO A 264 -18.93 11.74 -8.12
C PRO A 264 -19.66 10.45 -8.46
N GLU A 265 -19.50 9.96 -9.70
CA GLU A 265 -20.07 8.68 -10.18
C GLU A 265 -19.49 7.50 -9.39
N ASP A 266 -18.17 7.46 -9.22
CA ASP A 266 -17.51 6.40 -8.48
C ASP A 266 -17.78 6.46 -6.97
N MET A 267 -17.93 7.67 -6.43
CA MET A 267 -18.18 7.88 -5.00
C MET A 267 -19.64 7.62 -4.63
N SER A 268 -20.58 7.89 -5.54
CA SER A 268 -22.03 7.64 -5.35
C SER A 268 -22.40 6.17 -5.54
N ALA A 269 -21.64 5.41 -6.34
CA ALA A 269 -21.87 3.98 -6.56
C ALA A 269 -21.79 3.14 -5.26
N CYS A 270 -21.13 3.64 -4.21
CA CYS A 270 -21.08 3.00 -2.89
C CYS A 270 -22.36 3.20 -2.06
N ALA A 271 -23.04 4.34 -2.18
CA ALA A 271 -24.20 4.68 -1.34
C ALA A 271 -25.41 3.77 -1.61
N ALA A 272 -25.53 3.21 -2.81
CA ALA A 272 -26.66 2.37 -3.22
C ALA A 272 -26.63 0.93 -2.64
N VAL A 273 -25.47 0.44 -2.18
CA VAL A 273 -25.33 -0.94 -1.67
C VAL A 273 -25.75 -1.04 -0.20
N GLY A 274 -25.77 0.08 0.54
CA GLY A 274 -26.14 0.13 1.96
C GLY A 274 -27.64 0.23 2.26
N GLN A 275 -28.51 0.28 1.25
CA GLN A 275 -29.97 0.36 1.42
C GLN A 275 -30.72 -0.95 1.11
N ALA A 276 -29.99 -2.04 0.81
CA ALA A 276 -30.57 -3.33 0.43
C ALA A 276 -30.13 -4.50 1.33
N ALA A 277 -29.75 -4.24 2.59
CA ALA A 277 -29.43 -5.26 3.59
C ALA A 277 -30.28 -5.08 4.84
#